data_AF-A0A4P2Q9A8-F1
#
_entry.id   AF-A0A4P2Q9A8-F1
#
_cell.length_a   1.000
_cell.length_b   1.000
_cell.length_c   1.000
_cell.angle_alpha   90.00
_cell.angle_beta   90.00
_cell.angle_gamma   90.00
#
_symmetry.space_group_name_H-M   'P 1'
#
loop_
_entity.id
_entity.type
_entity.pdbx_description
1 polymer ?
#
loop_
_entity_poly.entity_id
_entity_poly.type
_entity_poly.pdbx_seq_one_letter_code
_entity_poly.pdbx_strand_id
1 'polypeptide(L)'
;MLSPHGPDRLRAQHDKSEEYERFGVRRYWRVYPEMEMIEHFLLGPDGRYVTEETTGVGKVPGPGFEGLELDLDALWAAMAAASAPAAGGANDAR
;
A
#
# COMPACT_ATOMS: atom_id res chain seq x y z
N MET A 1 5.87 3.68 -9.83
CA MET A 1 6.64 3.53 -8.57
C MET A 1 6.95 4.91 -8.01
N LEU A 2 6.67 5.18 -6.73
CA LEU A 2 7.22 6.36 -6.04
C LEU A 2 8.56 5.95 -5.44
N SER A 3 9.60 6.71 -5.76
CA SER A 3 10.98 6.51 -5.27
C SER A 3 11.06 6.84 -3.77
N PRO A 4 11.92 6.18 -2.97
CA PRO A 4 11.71 6.09 -1.52
C PRO A 4 12.21 7.28 -0.70
N HIS A 5 12.98 8.23 -1.26
CA HIS A 5 13.69 9.22 -0.44
C HIS A 5 13.68 10.63 -1.07
N GLY A 6 12.82 11.51 -0.55
CA GLY A 6 12.92 12.95 -0.82
C GLY A 6 11.75 13.79 -0.26
N PRO A 7 11.97 15.09 0.01
CA PRO A 7 10.94 16.04 0.47
C PRO A 7 9.74 16.18 -0.48
N ASP A 8 9.86 15.71 -1.72
CA ASP A 8 8.76 15.70 -2.71
C ASP A 8 7.81 14.50 -2.58
N ARG A 9 8.06 13.54 -1.68
CA ARG A 9 7.18 12.38 -1.48
C ARG A 9 5.77 12.79 -1.05
N LEU A 10 5.69 13.69 -0.06
CA LEU A 10 4.40 14.15 0.46
C LEU A 10 3.61 14.92 -0.60
N ARG A 11 4.31 15.75 -1.39
CA ARG A 11 3.70 16.46 -2.53
C ARG A 11 3.22 15.48 -3.58
N ALA A 12 4.07 14.57 -4.03
CA ALA A 12 3.69 13.58 -5.04
C ALA A 12 2.58 12.63 -4.55
N GLN A 13 2.43 12.42 -3.24
CA GLN A 13 1.33 11.67 -2.65
C GLN A 13 0.03 12.50 -2.56
N HIS A 14 0.14 13.79 -2.26
CA HIS A 14 -0.95 14.75 -2.30
C HIS A 14 -1.49 14.95 -3.72
N ASP A 15 -0.61 15.22 -4.68
CA ASP A 15 -0.94 15.43 -6.09
C ASP A 15 -1.69 14.22 -6.67
N LYS A 16 -1.30 13.01 -6.27
CA LYS A 16 -2.01 11.78 -6.67
C LYS A 16 -3.37 11.62 -6.03
N SER A 17 -3.54 11.99 -4.75
CA SER A 17 -4.88 11.97 -4.15
C SER A 17 -5.82 12.93 -4.86
N GLU A 18 -5.38 14.16 -5.13
CA GLU A 18 -6.22 15.15 -5.84
C GLU A 18 -6.55 14.69 -7.28
N GLU A 19 -5.61 14.05 -7.95
CA GLU A 19 -5.84 13.49 -9.29
C GLU A 19 -6.88 12.35 -9.25
N TYR A 20 -6.79 11.44 -8.29
CA TYR A 20 -7.75 10.35 -8.13
C TYR A 20 -9.14 10.82 -7.67
N GLU A 21 -9.21 11.85 -6.82
CA GLU A 21 -10.45 12.56 -6.48
C GLU A 21 -11.10 13.13 -7.74
N ARG A 22 -10.31 13.83 -8.56
CA ARG A 22 -10.77 14.43 -9.81
C ARG A 22 -11.27 13.39 -10.82
N PHE A 23 -10.63 12.23 -10.89
CA PHE A 23 -11.07 11.12 -11.75
C PHE A 23 -12.23 10.30 -11.16
N GLY A 24 -12.66 10.57 -9.94
CA GLY A 24 -13.79 9.87 -9.33
C GLY A 24 -13.46 8.44 -8.90
N VAL A 25 -12.19 8.13 -8.61
CA VAL A 25 -11.79 6.79 -8.15
C VAL A 25 -12.43 6.53 -6.79
N ARG A 26 -13.43 5.66 -6.75
CA ARG A 26 -14.30 5.51 -5.58
C ARG A 26 -13.59 4.99 -4.33
N ARG A 27 -12.63 4.07 -4.49
CA ARG A 27 -11.83 3.48 -3.40
C ARG A 27 -10.36 3.58 -3.78
N TYR A 28 -9.53 4.07 -2.87
CA TYR A 28 -8.09 4.22 -3.06
C TYR A 28 -7.35 3.79 -1.79
N TRP A 29 -6.28 3.01 -1.92
CA TRP A 29 -5.50 2.55 -0.78
C TRP A 29 -4.08 3.10 -0.83
N ARG A 30 -3.55 3.48 0.34
CA ARG A 30 -2.12 3.71 0.53
C ARG A 30 -1.53 2.56 1.33
N VAL A 31 -0.42 2.03 0.82
CA VAL A 31 0.36 1.01 1.50
C VAL A 31 1.61 1.66 2.05
N TYR A 32 1.90 1.40 3.32
CA TYR A 32 3.10 1.84 4.03
C TYR A 32 3.90 0.60 4.46
N PRO A 33 4.74 0.03 3.57
CA PRO A 33 5.44 -1.23 3.82
C PRO A 33 6.31 -1.22 5.08
N GLU A 34 7.03 -0.13 5.33
CA GLU A 34 7.91 0.04 6.49
C GLU A 34 7.17 0.02 7.83
N MET A 35 5.87 0.27 7.80
CA MET A 35 5.00 0.28 8.98
C MET A 35 4.02 -0.90 8.99
N GLU A 36 4.12 -1.81 7.99
CA GLU A 36 3.20 -2.93 7.78
C GLU A 36 1.73 -2.50 7.88
N MET A 37 1.42 -1.37 7.23
CA MET A 37 0.12 -0.70 7.40
C MET A 37 -0.46 -0.32 6.05
N ILE A 38 -1.78 -0.38 5.97
CA ILE A 38 -2.56 0.19 4.88
C ILE A 38 -3.60 1.19 5.40
N GLU A 39 -3.91 2.17 4.57
CA GLU A 39 -4.94 3.17 4.81
C GLU A 39 -5.92 3.18 3.65
N HIS A 40 -7.20 3.00 3.98
CA HIS A 40 -8.32 2.92 3.05
C HIS A 40 -8.98 4.28 2.89
N PHE A 41 -9.11 4.74 1.66
CA PHE A 41 -9.81 5.97 1.32
C PHE A 41 -11.08 5.68 0.53
N LEU A 42 -12.19 6.30 0.93
CA LEU A 42 -13.46 6.30 0.21
C LEU A 42 -13.74 7.70 -0.32
N LEU A 43 -14.11 7.81 -1.58
CA LEU A 43 -14.48 9.09 -2.17
C LEU A 43 -15.87 9.51 -1.65
N GLY A 44 -15.91 10.62 -0.93
CA GLY A 44 -17.13 11.22 -0.40
C GLY A 44 -18.00 11.84 -1.49
N PRO A 45 -19.27 12.15 -1.16
CA PRO A 45 -20.20 12.81 -2.07
C PRO A 45 -19.77 14.24 -2.43
N ASP A 46 -18.86 14.83 -1.67
CA ASP A 46 -18.21 16.12 -1.91
C ASP A 46 -17.02 16.03 -2.87
N GLY A 47 -16.69 14.83 -3.35
CA GLY A 47 -15.55 14.58 -4.24
C GLY A 47 -14.21 14.59 -3.52
N ARG A 48 -14.19 14.46 -2.19
CA ARG A 48 -12.96 14.38 -1.39
C ARG A 48 -12.84 13.03 -0.71
N TYR A 49 -11.61 12.55 -0.56
CA TYR A 49 -11.37 11.32 0.15
C TYR A 49 -11.55 11.48 1.65
N VAL A 50 -12.20 10.48 2.25
CA VAL A 50 -12.20 10.26 3.70
C VAL A 50 -11.49 8.95 4.01
N THR A 51 -10.73 8.91 5.10
CA THR A 51 -10.15 7.65 5.61
C THR A 51 -11.28 6.78 6.16
N GLU A 52 -11.54 5.64 5.53
CA GLU A 52 -12.52 4.64 5.96
C GLU A 52 -11.94 3.79 7.10
N GLU A 53 -10.67 3.39 6.98
CA GLU A 53 -9.99 2.53 7.95
C GLU A 53 -8.46 2.62 7.77
N THR A 54 -7.73 2.43 8.86
CA THR A 54 -6.28 2.20 8.84
C THR A 54 -5.99 0.93 9.64
N THR A 55 -5.36 -0.05 9.01
CA THR A 55 -5.05 -1.34 9.65
C THR A 55 -3.77 -1.94 9.09
N GLY A 56 -3.13 -2.79 9.87
CA GLY A 56 -1.94 -3.54 9.48
C GLY A 56 -2.08 -5.05 9.67
N VAL A 57 -3.23 -5.53 10.16
CA VAL A 57 -3.39 -6.93 10.59
C VAL A 57 -4.73 -7.49 10.15
N GLY A 58 -4.80 -8.82 10.07
CA GLY A 58 -6.03 -9.54 9.75
C GLY A 58 -6.46 -9.41 8.29
N LYS A 59 -7.75 -9.68 8.04
CA LYS A 59 -8.33 -9.69 6.69
C LYS A 59 -9.16 -8.45 6.43
N VAL A 60 -8.93 -7.85 5.28
CA VAL A 60 -9.68 -6.67 4.81
C VAL A 60 -10.35 -6.94 3.47
N PRO A 61 -11.51 -6.34 3.18
CA PRO A 61 -12.14 -6.45 1.86
C PRO A 61 -11.24 -5.86 0.77
N GLY A 62 -11.17 -6.48 -0.42
CA GLY A 62 -10.44 -5.94 -1.56
C GLY A 62 -11.02 -4.60 -2.03
N PRO A 63 -10.19 -3.68 -2.56
CA PRO A 63 -10.63 -2.34 -2.94
C PRO A 63 -11.61 -2.37 -4.12
N GLY A 64 -12.91 -2.41 -3.80
CA GLY A 64 -13.99 -2.39 -4.80
C GLY A 64 -14.30 -3.74 -5.46
N PHE A 65 -13.75 -4.84 -4.92
CA PHE A 65 -14.00 -6.18 -5.44
C PHE A 65 -14.78 -6.99 -4.41
N GLU A 66 -16.06 -7.22 -4.70
CA GLU A 66 -16.92 -8.04 -3.86
C GLU A 66 -16.37 -9.47 -3.75
N GLY A 67 -16.32 -10.01 -2.53
CA GLY A 67 -15.83 -11.36 -2.25
C GLY A 67 -14.31 -11.54 -2.30
N LEU A 68 -13.54 -10.51 -2.66
CA LEU A 68 -12.09 -10.52 -2.51
C LEU A 68 -11.72 -10.08 -1.09
N GLU A 69 -10.86 -10.85 -0.42
CA GLU A 69 -10.23 -10.46 0.84
C GLU A 69 -8.72 -10.46 0.69
N LEU A 70 -8.07 -9.49 1.33
CA LEU A 70 -6.63 -9.42 1.46
C LEU A 70 -6.25 -9.79 2.90
N ASP A 71 -5.42 -10.81 3.04
CA ASP A 71 -4.82 -11.21 4.31
C ASP A 71 -3.53 -10.43 4.52
N LEU A 72 -3.55 -9.48 5.46
CA LEU A 72 -2.43 -8.57 5.70
C LEU A 72 -1.25 -9.27 6.38
N ASP A 73 -1.54 -10.24 7.26
CA ASP A 73 -0.50 -11.02 7.93
C ASP A 73 0.30 -11.83 6.91
N ALA A 74 -0.41 -12.47 5.95
CA ALA A 74 0.22 -13.19 4.85
C ALA A 74 0.97 -12.26 3.88
N LEU A 75 0.42 -11.07 3.59
CA LEU A 75 1.05 -10.08 2.72
C LEU A 75 2.40 -9.62 3.27
N TRP A 76 2.45 -9.26 4.56
CA TRP A 76 3.68 -8.77 5.19
C TRP A 76 4.73 -9.86 5.33
N ALA A 77 4.32 -11.08 5.69
CA ALA A 77 5.21 -12.23 5.68
C ALA A 77 5.84 -12.47 4.28
N ALA A 78 5.04 -12.34 3.22
CA ALA A 78 5.53 -12.47 1.84
C ALA A 78 6.51 -11.35 1.45
N MET A 79 6.25 -10.10 1.85
CA MET A 79 7.17 -8.99 1.60
C MET A 79 8.49 -9.16 2.36
N ALA A 80 8.44 -9.58 3.63
CA ALA A 80 9.64 -9.85 4.42
C ALA A 80 10.48 -10.98 3.81
N ALA A 81 9.83 -12.03 3.29
CA ALA A 81 10.52 -13.10 2.58
C ALA A 81 11.15 -12.62 1.27
N ALA A 82 10.50 -11.71 0.54
CA ALA A 82 11.00 -11.17 -0.72
C ALA A 82 12.13 -10.12 -0.53
N SER A 83 12.19 -9.46 0.62
CA SER A 83 13.24 -8.48 0.95
C SER A 83 14.48 -9.09 1.59
N ALA A 84 14.41 -10.36 2.03
CA ALA A 84 15.55 -11.08 2.54
C ALA A 84 16.64 -11.21 1.46
N PRO A 85 17.92 -10.89 1.76
CA PRO A 85 19.00 -11.09 0.81
C PRO A 85 19.05 -12.58 0.45
N ALA A 86 19.11 -12.88 -0.85
CA ALA A 86 19.31 -14.25 -1.32
C ALA A 86 20.52 -14.82 -0.59
N ALA A 87 20.30 -15.89 0.20
CA ALA A 87 21.35 -16.52 0.99
C ALA A 87 22.56 -16.76 0.09
N GLY A 88 23.67 -16.10 0.40
CA GLY A 88 24.86 -16.08 -0.41
C GLY A 88 25.29 -17.50 -0.74
N GLY A 89 25.31 -17.83 -2.03
CA GLY A 89 26.04 -19.00 -2.52
C GLY A 89 27.50 -18.80 -2.16
N ALA A 90 27.97 -19.51 -1.14
CA ALA A 90 29.37 -19.63 -0.84
C ALA A 90 30.04 -20.22 -2.08
N ASN A 91 30.76 -19.37 -2.80
CA ASN A 91 31.63 -19.76 -3.89
C ASN A 91 32.78 -20.57 -3.28
N ASP A 92 32.76 -21.88 -3.46
CA ASP A 92 33.88 -22.78 -3.17
C ASP A 92 35.11 -22.32 -3.98
N ALA A 93 36.00 -21.60 -3.31
CA ALA A 93 37.32 -21.29 -3.83
C ALA A 93 38.20 -22.54 -3.73
N ARG A 94 38.55 -23.10 -4.90
CA ARG A 94 39.66 -24.04 -5.08
C ARG A 94 41.01 -23.35 -4.92
#